data_AF-X1UY28-F1
#
_entry.id   AF-X1UY28-F1
#
_cell.length_a   1.000
_cell.length_b   1.000
_cell.length_c   1.000
_cell.angle_alpha   90.00
_cell.angle_beta   90.00
_cell.angle_gamma   90.00
#
_symmetry.space_group_name_H-M   'P 1'
#
loop_
_entity.id
_entity.type
_entity.pdbx_description
1 polymer ?
#
loop_
_entity_poly.entity_id
_entity_poly.type
_entity_poly.pdbx_seq_one_letter_code
_entity_poly.pdbx_strand_id
1 'polypeptide(L)'
;INDAGFDGVEGATSLPQGDITLEELKEALGDTILIDGIPMLLFLPHYSYKELEEYTIKVLNLFSPNLILGISDEISPPGDIEKVRFVSQIVESFRV
;
A
#
# COMPACT_ATOMS: atom_id res chain seq x y z
N ILE A 1 12.79 1.85 -13.14
CA ILE A 1 11.34 1.95 -13.45
C ILE A 1 11.08 3.17 -14.31
N ASN A 2 11.48 4.35 -13.87
CA ASN A 2 11.20 5.62 -14.57
C ASN A 2 11.76 5.66 -16.01
N ASP A 3 12.91 5.03 -16.26
CA ASP A 3 13.49 4.96 -17.61
C ASP A 3 12.69 4.09 -18.60
N ALA A 4 11.83 3.20 -18.09
CA ALA A 4 11.01 2.32 -18.93
C ALA A 4 9.78 3.04 -19.51
N GLY A 5 9.47 4.26 -19.05
CA GLY A 5 8.38 5.09 -19.57
C GLY A 5 6.98 4.67 -19.13
N PHE A 6 6.85 3.92 -18.04
CA PHE A 6 5.55 3.58 -17.44
C PHE A 6 5.06 4.71 -16.53
N ASP A 7 3.77 5.05 -16.62
CA ASP A 7 3.14 6.06 -15.75
C ASP A 7 2.86 5.55 -14.33
N GLY A 8 2.76 4.22 -14.15
CA GLY A 8 2.50 3.59 -12.87
C GLY A 8 3.08 2.18 -12.75
N VAL A 9 3.26 1.74 -11.52
CA VAL A 9 3.71 0.39 -11.17
C VAL A 9 2.75 -0.24 -10.19
N GLU A 10 2.26 -1.42 -10.56
CA GLU A 10 1.38 -2.29 -9.76
C GLU A 10 2.19 -3.41 -9.10
N GLY A 11 1.71 -3.92 -7.97
CA GLY A 11 2.30 -5.10 -7.33
C GLY A 11 3.66 -4.85 -6.68
N ALA A 12 4.09 -3.59 -6.54
CA ALA A 12 5.25 -3.27 -5.73
C ALA A 12 4.91 -3.55 -4.26
N THR A 13 5.55 -4.58 -3.70
CA THR A 13 5.38 -4.99 -2.31
C THR A 13 6.58 -4.54 -1.49
N SER A 14 6.33 -3.82 -0.41
CA SER A 14 7.37 -3.53 0.59
C SER A 14 7.16 -4.43 1.82
N LEU A 15 8.00 -4.29 2.83
CA LEU A 15 7.89 -5.05 4.07
C LEU A 15 6.48 -4.89 4.69
N PRO A 16 5.89 -5.96 5.25
CA PRO A 16 6.52 -7.26 5.54
C PRO A 16 6.45 -8.31 4.41
N GLN A 17 5.89 -8.00 3.24
CA GLN A 17 5.71 -8.98 2.16
C GLN A 17 6.87 -9.01 1.17
N GLY A 18 7.39 -7.84 0.81
CA GLY A 18 8.61 -7.69 0.03
C GLY A 18 9.86 -7.62 0.91
N ASP A 19 10.95 -7.13 0.33
CA ASP A 19 12.28 -7.05 0.94
C ASP A 19 12.82 -5.62 1.07
N ILE A 20 12.04 -4.61 0.69
CA ILE A 20 12.37 -3.18 0.80
C ILE A 20 11.41 -2.45 1.72
N THR A 21 11.81 -1.28 2.22
CA THR A 21 10.97 -0.36 2.98
C THR A 21 10.07 0.50 2.07
N LEU A 22 9.05 1.15 2.64
CA LEU A 22 8.21 2.12 1.90
C LEU A 22 9.03 3.33 1.43
N GLU A 23 10.03 3.75 2.21
CA GLU A 23 10.94 4.84 1.88
C GLU A 23 11.81 4.52 0.67
N GLU A 24 12.43 3.34 0.65
CA GLU A 24 13.22 2.87 -0.50
C GLU A 24 12.34 2.71 -1.74
N LEU A 25 11.11 2.21 -1.57
CA LEU A 25 10.15 2.13 -2.66
C LEU A 25 9.79 3.52 -3.21
N LYS A 26 9.56 4.51 -2.32
CA LYS A 26 9.27 5.89 -2.74
C LYS A 26 10.44 6.53 -3.48
N GLU A 27 11.66 6.32 -3.00
CA GLU A 27 12.88 6.78 -3.67
C GLU A 27 13.02 6.16 -5.07
N ALA A 28 12.78 4.85 -5.20
CA ALA A 28 12.89 4.14 -6.46
C ALA A 28 11.81 4.52 -7.49
N LEU A 29 10.58 4.83 -7.04
CA LEU A 29 9.47 5.22 -7.92
C LEU A 29 9.53 6.69 -8.33
N GLY A 30 10.05 7.58 -7.48
CA GLY A 30 10.03 9.03 -7.75
C GLY A 30 8.59 9.54 -7.94
N ASP A 31 8.30 10.03 -9.15
CA ASP A 31 6.99 10.60 -9.54
C ASP A 31 6.05 9.58 -10.19
N THR A 32 6.51 8.34 -10.43
CA THR A 32 5.70 7.25 -10.98
C THR A 32 4.56 6.90 -10.01
N ILE A 33 3.36 6.68 -10.54
CA ILE A 33 2.18 6.36 -9.74
C ILE A 33 2.36 4.97 -9.10
N LEU A 34 2.26 4.88 -7.78
CA LEU A 34 2.12 3.60 -7.12
C LEU A 34 0.68 3.11 -7.28
N ILE A 35 0.51 1.93 -7.86
CA ILE A 35 -0.75 1.20 -7.90
C ILE A 35 -0.64 0.09 -6.85
N ASP A 36 -1.65 0.00 -5.99
CA ASP A 36 -1.68 -0.74 -4.73
C ASP A 36 -0.95 -0.05 -3.58
N GLY A 37 -0.11 -0.77 -2.85
CA GLY A 37 0.80 -0.23 -1.84
C GLY A 37 0.68 -0.84 -0.46
N ILE A 38 -0.42 -1.54 -0.13
CA ILE A 38 -0.56 -2.23 1.16
C ILE A 38 -0.27 -3.72 1.01
N PRO A 39 0.75 -4.27 1.69
CA PRO A 39 1.03 -5.70 1.71
C PRO A 39 -0.20 -6.52 2.12
N MET A 40 -0.54 -7.53 1.33
CA MET A 40 -1.59 -8.51 1.64
C MET A 40 -1.44 -9.09 3.04
N LEU A 41 -0.19 -9.29 3.51
CA LEU A 41 0.06 -9.82 4.85
C LEU A 41 -0.64 -9.02 5.95
N LEU A 42 -0.75 -7.70 5.83
CA LEU A 42 -1.42 -6.86 6.83
C LEU A 42 -2.92 -7.11 6.94
N PHE A 43 -3.52 -7.80 5.96
CA PHE A 43 -4.91 -8.24 5.98
C PHE A 43 -5.09 -9.60 6.69
N LEU A 44 -4.02 -10.28 7.09
CA LEU A 44 -4.11 -11.54 7.82
C LEU A 44 -4.54 -11.34 9.28
N PRO A 45 -5.16 -12.33 9.93
CA PRO A 45 -5.76 -12.16 11.27
C PRO A 45 -4.76 -11.87 12.40
N HIS A 46 -3.47 -12.20 12.21
CA HIS A 46 -2.44 -12.00 13.23
C HIS A 46 -1.86 -10.59 13.25
N TYR A 47 -2.02 -9.81 12.18
CA TYR A 47 -1.74 -8.38 12.23
C TYR A 47 -2.92 -7.64 12.84
N SER A 48 -2.66 -6.64 13.65
CA SER A 48 -3.70 -5.81 14.27
C SER A 48 -4.26 -4.78 13.27
N TYR A 49 -5.44 -4.26 13.58
CA TYR A 49 -6.01 -3.10 12.85
C TYR A 49 -5.09 -1.87 12.98
N LYS A 50 -4.42 -1.71 14.12
CA LYS A 50 -3.48 -0.61 14.37
C LYS A 50 -2.27 -0.67 13.44
N GLU A 51 -1.67 -1.85 13.26
CA GLU A 51 -0.56 -2.02 12.31
C GLU A 51 -0.98 -1.69 10.88
N LEU A 52 -2.17 -2.13 10.47
CA LEU A 52 -2.74 -1.79 9.17
C LEU A 52 -3.02 -0.29 9.03
N GLU A 53 -3.56 0.35 10.06
CA GLU A 53 -3.84 1.80 10.09
C GLU A 53 -2.55 2.61 9.93
N GLU A 54 -1.56 2.35 10.79
CA GLU A 54 -0.26 3.04 10.78
C GLU A 54 0.41 2.89 9.42
N TYR A 55 0.35 1.69 8.84
CA TYR A 55 0.89 1.43 7.52
C TYR A 55 0.11 2.18 6.42
N THR A 56 -1.21 2.11 6.43
CA THR A 56 -2.09 2.79 5.45
C THR A 56 -1.85 4.29 5.44
N ILE A 57 -1.80 4.91 6.62
CA ILE A 57 -1.52 6.35 6.78
C ILE A 57 -0.12 6.69 6.23
N LYS A 58 0.87 5.83 6.48
CA LYS A 58 2.22 6.03 5.96
C LYS A 58 2.27 5.97 4.43
N VAL A 59 1.59 5.02 3.80
CA VAL A 59 1.47 4.94 2.33
C VAL A 59 0.79 6.19 1.77
N LEU A 60 -0.35 6.59 2.35
CA LEU A 60 -1.08 7.78 1.94
C LEU A 60 -0.20 9.04 2.00
N ASN A 61 0.56 9.24 3.07
CA ASN A 61 1.44 10.40 3.23
C ASN A 61 2.64 10.39 2.27
N LEU A 62 3.23 9.23 1.99
CA LEU A 62 4.43 9.13 1.15
C LEU A 62 4.13 9.21 -0.35
N PHE A 63 2.99 8.67 -0.77
CA PHE A 63 2.70 8.47 -2.19
C PHE A 63 1.61 9.39 -2.74
N SER A 64 0.84 10.10 -1.92
CA SER A 64 -0.11 11.10 -2.45
C SER A 64 0.62 12.28 -3.12
N PRO A 65 0.11 12.81 -4.25
CA PRO A 65 -1.10 12.41 -4.97
C PRO A 65 -0.89 11.28 -6.00
N ASN A 66 0.34 10.80 -6.18
CA ASN A 66 0.74 9.77 -7.15
C ASN A 66 0.45 8.34 -6.62
N LEU A 67 -0.80 8.08 -6.23
CA LEU A 67 -1.21 6.83 -5.60
C LEU A 67 -2.61 6.38 -6.06
N ILE A 68 -2.73 5.12 -6.46
CA ILE A 68 -3.99 4.38 -6.58
C ILE A 68 -3.93 3.26 -5.54
N LEU A 69 -4.46 3.53 -4.33
CA LEU A 69 -4.30 2.63 -3.19
C LEU A 69 -5.09 1.32 -3.35
N GLY A 70 -4.43 0.22 -3.01
CA GLY A 70 -4.95 -1.13 -3.11
C GLY A 70 -4.12 -2.12 -2.29
N ILE A 71 -4.49 -3.39 -2.34
CA ILE A 71 -3.72 -4.49 -1.77
C ILE A 71 -2.65 -4.86 -2.79
N SER A 72 -1.38 -4.81 -2.44
CA SER A 72 -0.31 -5.27 -3.32
C SER A 72 -0.35 -6.79 -3.35
N ASP A 73 -0.76 -7.36 -4.48
CA ASP A 73 -1.16 -8.78 -4.72
C ASP A 73 -2.66 -9.05 -4.44
N GLU A 74 -3.09 -10.30 -4.42
CA GLU A 74 -4.47 -10.71 -4.17
C GLU A 74 -4.73 -10.99 -2.68
N ILE A 75 -5.93 -10.69 -2.17
CA ILE A 75 -6.31 -11.09 -0.80
C ILE A 75 -6.27 -12.62 -0.67
N SER A 76 -5.55 -13.13 0.33
CA SER A 76 -5.46 -14.56 0.56
C SER A 76 -6.72 -15.12 1.26
N PRO A 77 -7.00 -16.43 1.17
CA PRO A 77 -8.17 -17.04 1.83
C PRO A 77 -8.32 -16.76 3.34
N PRO A 78 -7.25 -16.69 4.15
CA PRO A 78 -7.38 -16.32 5.57
C PRO A 78 -7.51 -14.81 5.81
N GLY A 79 -7.46 -13.96 4.78
CA GLY A 79 -7.57 -12.52 4.89
C GLY A 79 -8.90 -12.06 5.50
N ASP A 80 -8.85 -11.05 6.36
CA ASP A 80 -10.02 -10.44 6.96
C ASP A 80 -10.60 -9.36 6.03
N ILE A 81 -11.78 -9.63 5.47
CA ILE A 81 -12.46 -8.68 4.58
C ILE A 81 -12.85 -7.38 5.29
N GLU A 82 -13.04 -7.40 6.61
CA GLU A 82 -13.40 -6.19 7.36
C GLU A 82 -12.22 -5.22 7.48
N LYS A 83 -10.98 -5.70 7.35
CA LYS A 83 -9.81 -4.83 7.19
C LYS A 83 -9.83 -4.05 5.88
N VAL A 84 -10.39 -4.61 4.80
CA VAL A 84 -10.57 -3.88 3.54
C VAL A 84 -11.55 -2.71 3.74
N ARG A 85 -12.68 -2.97 4.42
CA ARG A 85 -13.64 -1.91 4.79
C ARG A 85 -12.98 -0.84 5.65
N PHE A 86 -12.15 -1.23 6.62
CA PHE A 86 -11.45 -0.32 7.50
C PHE A 86 -10.49 0.61 6.74
N VAL A 87 -9.70 0.07 5.79
CA VAL A 87 -8.84 0.89 4.93
C VAL A 87 -9.66 1.93 4.15
N SER A 88 -10.81 1.55 3.59
CA SER A 88 -11.68 2.50 2.87
C SER A 88 -12.11 3.68 3.75
N GLN A 89 -12.41 3.44 5.03
CA GLN A 89 -12.80 4.50 5.98
C GLN A 89 -11.66 5.48 6.28
N ILE A 90 -10.41 4.97 6.34
CA ILE A 90 -9.21 5.81 6.50
C ILE A 90 -9.06 6.71 5.27
N VAL A 91 -9.19 6.16 4.06
CA VAL A 91 -9.05 6.90 2.80
C VAL A 91 -10.12 7.99 2.67
N GLU A 92 -11.38 7.70 3.00
CA GLU A 92 -12.47 8.70 2.99
C GLU A 92 -12.19 9.90 3.92
N SER A 93 -11.49 9.65 5.02
CA SER A 93 -11.14 10.66 6.02
C SER A 93 -9.85 11.41 5.68
N PHE A 94 -9.01 10.85 4.81
CA PHE A 94 -7.73 11.43 4.42
C PHE A 94 -7.93 12.69 3.55
N ARG A 95 -7.00 13.64 3.67
CA ARG A 95 -7.00 14.90 2.90
C ARG A 95 -5.64 15.08 2.26
N VAL A 96 -5.65 15.21 0.93
CA VAL A 96 -4.48 15.48 0.09
C VAL A 96 -4.17 16.98 0.08
#